data_AF-A0A955BD55-F1
#
_entry.id   AF-A0A955BD55-F1
#
_cell.length_a   1.000
_cell.length_b   1.000
_cell.length_c   1.000
_cell.angle_alpha   90.00
_cell.angle_beta   90.00
_cell.angle_gamma   90.00
#
_symmetry.space_group_name_H-M   'P 1'
#
loop_
_entity.id
_entity.type
_entity.pdbx_description
1 polymer ?
#
loop_
_entity_poly.entity_id
_entity_poly.type
_entity_poly.pdbx_seq_one_letter_code
_entity_poly.pdbx_strand_id
1 'polypeptide(L)'
;VEETAGSKPATELAADQIDRDRIAYLFRLTLARDPSDSELKTVARLLAQQQNALTANSTATDAIVGATPVPASVDKSELAAWIMVGRAMLNLDEFISKE
;
A
#
# COMPACT_ATOMS: atom_id res chain seq x y z
N VAL A 1 5.60 -34.72 3.28
CA VAL A 1 4.33 -34.93 4.01
C VAL A 1 3.88 -33.56 4.46
N GLU A 2 2.75 -33.14 3.92
CA GLU A 2 1.90 -31.99 4.28
C GLU A 2 2.45 -30.56 4.12
N GLU A 3 2.29 -30.10 2.87
CA GLU A 3 1.81 -28.77 2.49
C GLU A 3 0.68 -28.30 3.42
N THR A 4 1.03 -27.51 4.44
CA THR A 4 0.06 -26.71 5.18
C THR A 4 -0.21 -25.46 4.36
N ALA A 5 -1.03 -25.62 3.32
CA ALA A 5 -1.77 -24.52 2.73
C ALA A 5 -2.67 -23.94 3.83
N GLY A 6 -2.12 -22.98 4.59
CA GLY A 6 -2.88 -22.18 5.53
C GLY A 6 -3.99 -21.51 4.75
N SER A 7 -5.20 -22.05 4.89
CA SER A 7 -6.43 -21.47 4.36
C SER A 7 -6.57 -20.08 4.98
N LYS A 8 -6.08 -19.06 4.28
CA LYS A 8 -6.22 -17.66 4.70
C LYS A 8 -7.72 -17.37 4.93
N PRO A 9 -8.10 -16.74 6.05
CA PRO A 9 -9.49 -16.45 6.33
C PRO A 9 -10.10 -15.57 5.22
N ALA A 10 -11.37 -15.79 4.89
CA ALA A 10 -12.06 -15.10 3.79
C ALA A 10 -11.98 -13.56 3.86
N THR A 11 -11.91 -13.00 5.07
CA THR A 11 -11.75 -11.56 5.32
C THR A 11 -10.38 -11.03 4.86
N GLU A 12 -9.31 -11.81 5.02
CA GLU A 12 -7.95 -11.43 4.63
C GLU A 12 -7.75 -11.56 3.11
N LEU A 13 -8.41 -12.54 2.48
CA LEU A 13 -8.45 -12.66 1.01
C LEU A 13 -9.20 -11.48 0.36
N ALA A 14 -10.28 -11.02 0.97
CA ALA A 14 -11.03 -9.86 0.48
C ALA A 14 -10.24 -8.56 0.65
N ALA A 15 -9.55 -8.37 1.78
CA ALA A 15 -8.67 -7.22 2.00
C ALA A 15 -7.51 -7.21 0.99
N ASP A 16 -6.87 -8.36 0.73
CA ASP A 16 -5.82 -8.49 -0.28
C ASP A 16 -6.34 -8.12 -1.68
N GLN A 17 -7.54 -8.58 -2.06
CA GLN A 17 -8.13 -8.20 -3.34
C GLN A 17 -8.43 -6.70 -3.44
N ILE A 18 -8.97 -6.10 -2.37
CA ILE A 18 -9.24 -4.66 -2.31
C ILE A 18 -7.93 -3.87 -2.46
N ASP A 19 -6.86 -4.29 -1.80
CA ASP A 19 -5.57 -3.62 -1.89
C ASP A 19 -4.95 -3.77 -3.28
N ARG A 20 -5.09 -4.94 -3.93
CA ARG A 20 -4.67 -5.12 -5.33
C ARG A 20 -5.43 -4.19 -6.29
N ASP A 21 -6.74 -4.04 -6.10
CA ASP A 21 -7.56 -3.15 -6.93
C ASP A 21 -7.18 -1.67 -6.71
N ARG A 22 -6.90 -1.29 -5.45
CA ARG A 22 -6.39 0.04 -5.08
C ARG A 22 -5.00 0.29 -5.69
N ILE A 23 -4.10 -0.70 -5.68
CA ILE A 23 -2.78 -0.61 -6.32
C ILE A 23 -2.95 -0.42 -7.83
N ALA A 24 -3.79 -1.22 -8.49
CA ALA A 24 -4.03 -1.06 -9.92
C ALA A 24 -4.59 0.33 -10.26
N TYR A 25 -5.51 0.85 -9.43
CA TYR A 25 -5.99 2.21 -9.56
C TYR A 25 -4.90 3.26 -9.37
N LEU A 26 -4.00 3.07 -8.40
CA LEU A 26 -2.86 3.96 -8.18
C LEU A 26 -1.94 4.03 -9.41
N PHE A 27 -1.62 2.90 -10.05
CA PHE A 27 -0.84 2.87 -11.29
C PHE A 27 -1.51 3.64 -12.42
N ARG A 28 -2.82 3.49 -12.60
CA ARG A 28 -3.55 4.28 -13.61
C ARG A 28 -3.55 5.77 -13.30
N LEU A 29 -3.64 6.13 -12.01
CA LEU A 29 -3.64 7.52 -11.56
C LEU A 29 -2.27 8.19 -11.76
N THR A 30 -1.17 7.47 -11.52
CA THR A 30 0.17 8.04 -11.58
C THR A 30 0.83 7.84 -12.94
N LEU A 31 0.74 6.65 -13.53
CA LEU A 31 1.49 6.26 -14.74
C LEU A 31 0.60 6.07 -15.98
N ALA A 32 -0.71 6.33 -15.88
CA ALA A 32 -1.68 6.21 -16.98
C ALA A 32 -1.72 4.83 -17.68
N ARG A 33 -1.34 3.76 -16.96
CA ARG A 33 -1.37 2.37 -17.43
C ARG A 33 -1.75 1.41 -16.31
N ASP A 34 -2.13 0.19 -16.67
CA ASP A 34 -2.26 -0.89 -15.69
C ASP A 34 -0.88 -1.41 -15.27
N PRO A 35 -0.73 -1.89 -14.02
CA PRO A 35 0.49 -2.55 -13.59
C PRO A 35 0.61 -3.93 -14.24
N SER A 36 1.84 -4.36 -14.45
CA SER A 36 2.15 -5.78 -14.63
C SER A 36 1.99 -6.56 -13.32
N ASP A 37 1.89 -7.89 -13.41
CA ASP A 37 1.78 -8.76 -12.24
C ASP A 37 2.97 -8.62 -11.27
N SER A 38 4.18 -8.39 -11.80
CA SER A 38 5.39 -8.22 -10.99
C SER A 38 5.40 -6.88 -10.25
N GLU A 39 4.96 -5.81 -10.90
CA GLU A 39 4.82 -4.48 -10.31
C GLU A 39 3.76 -4.48 -9.20
N LEU A 40 2.59 -5.06 -9.48
CA LEU A 40 1.51 -5.20 -8.50
C LEU A 40 1.99 -5.95 -7.25
N LYS A 41 2.67 -7.10 -7.44
CA LYS A 41 3.27 -7.85 -6.32
C LYS A 41 4.32 -7.04 -5.56
N THR A 42 5.09 -6.21 -6.25
CA THR A 42 6.14 -5.40 -5.65
C THR A 42 5.56 -4.29 -4.79
N VAL A 43 4.54 -3.58 -5.28
CA VAL A 43 3.87 -2.53 -4.52
C VAL A 43 3.05 -3.11 -3.37
N ALA A 44 2.40 -4.26 -3.55
CA ALA A 44 1.69 -4.94 -2.45
C ALA A 44 2.65 -5.34 -1.31
N ARG A 45 3.84 -5.84 -1.66
CA ARG A 45 4.89 -6.13 -0.67
C ARG A 45 5.36 -4.86 0.04
N LEU A 46 5.56 -3.76 -0.69
CA LEU A 46 5.93 -2.48 -0.10
C LEU A 46 4.86 -2.01 0.88
N LEU A 47 3.58 -2.06 0.50
CA LEU A 47 2.45 -1.68 1.36
C LEU A 47 2.47 -2.47 2.67
N ALA A 48 2.57 -3.81 2.59
CA ALA A 48 2.63 -4.66 3.77
C ALA A 48 3.84 -4.36 4.67
N GLN A 49 5.01 -4.07 4.08
CA GLN A 49 6.20 -3.66 4.83
C GLN A 49 5.98 -2.33 5.56
N GLN A 50 5.38 -1.34 4.90
CA GLN A 50 5.10 -0.04 5.52
C GLN A 50 4.04 -0.17 6.62
N GLN A 51 2.97 -0.93 6.40
CA GLN A 51 1.93 -1.18 7.41
C GLN A 51 2.54 -1.81 8.67
N ASN A 52 3.38 -2.85 8.53
CA ASN A 52 4.05 -3.49 9.67
C ASN A 52 4.98 -2.53 10.42
N ALA A 53 5.79 -1.76 9.70
CA ALA A 53 6.73 -0.83 10.30
C ALA A 53 6.02 0.32 11.05
N LEU A 54 4.91 0.82 10.49
CA LEU A 54 4.18 1.97 11.03
C LEU A 54 3.24 1.57 12.17
N THR A 55 2.68 0.36 12.13
CA THR A 55 1.96 -0.22 13.28
C THR A 55 2.87 -0.32 14.51
N ALA A 56 4.15 -0.62 14.31
CA ALA A 56 5.14 -0.70 15.39
C ALA A 56 5.67 0.67 15.85
N ASN A 57 5.37 1.77 15.14
CA ASN A 57 5.92 3.10 15.44
C ASN A 57 4.86 4.20 15.23
N SER A 58 4.11 4.48 16.31
CA SER A 58 3.07 5.52 16.31
C SER A 58 3.62 6.93 16.04
N THR A 59 4.81 7.24 16.54
CA THR A 59 5.45 8.55 16.30
C THR A 59 5.73 8.78 14.82
N ALA A 60 6.26 7.77 14.12
CA ALA A 60 6.48 7.85 12.68
C ALA A 60 5.15 7.90 11.91
N THR A 61 4.15 7.13 12.33
CA THR A 61 2.80 7.16 11.76
C THR A 61 2.19 8.55 11.83
N ASP A 62 2.15 9.16 13.03
CA ASP A 62 1.61 10.50 13.22
C ASP A 62 2.40 11.56 12.43
N ALA A 63 3.72 11.42 12.32
CA ALA A 63 4.55 12.31 11.51
C ALA A 63 4.23 12.22 10.00
N ILE A 64 3.91 11.03 9.49
CA ILE A 64 3.54 10.83 8.08
C ILE A 64 2.13 11.33 7.79
N VAL A 65 1.17 11.01 8.66
CA VAL A 65 -0.23 11.48 8.56
C VAL A 65 -0.30 13.01 8.67
N GLY A 66 0.53 13.59 9.53
CA GLY A 66 0.58 15.03 9.77
C GLY A 66 -0.60 15.54 10.59
N ALA A 67 -0.86 16.84 10.52
CA ALA A 67 -1.87 17.52 11.33
C ALA A 67 -3.32 17.37 10.81
N THR A 68 -3.53 16.65 9.71
CA THR A 68 -4.86 16.47 9.12
C THR A 68 -5.74 15.64 10.05
N PRO A 69 -6.96 16.10 10.41
CA PRO A 69 -7.89 15.29 11.19
C PRO A 69 -8.24 13.99 10.47
N VAL A 70 -8.00 12.86 11.14
CA VAL A 70 -8.34 11.53 10.63
C VAL A 70 -9.61 11.03 11.33
N PRO A 71 -10.65 10.58 10.60
CA PRO A 71 -11.83 9.98 11.20
C PRO A 71 -11.47 8.78 12.08
N ALA A 72 -12.17 8.59 13.20
CA ALA A 72 -11.89 7.50 14.13
C ALA A 72 -12.06 6.09 13.52
N SER A 73 -12.79 5.98 12.40
CA SER A 73 -12.98 4.73 11.67
C SER A 73 -11.82 4.37 10.73
N VAL A 74 -10.81 5.23 10.60
CA VAL A 74 -9.66 5.01 9.71
C VAL A 74 -8.45 4.62 10.55
N ASP A 75 -7.83 3.49 10.18
CA ASP A 75 -6.55 3.09 10.75
C ASP A 75 -5.44 4.04 10.27
N LYS A 76 -4.80 4.74 11.22
CA LYS A 76 -3.74 5.70 10.90
C LYS A 76 -2.50 5.04 10.30
N SER A 77 -2.16 3.82 10.72
CA SER A 77 -1.02 3.08 10.20
C SER A 77 -1.28 2.61 8.77
N GLU A 78 -2.51 2.18 8.46
CA GLU A 78 -2.94 1.90 7.08
C GLU A 78 -2.85 3.16 6.20
N LEU A 79 -3.42 4.28 6.69
CA LEU A 79 -3.36 5.57 5.99
C LEU A 79 -1.91 6.01 5.73
N ALA A 80 -1.06 5.96 6.74
CA ALA A 80 0.35 6.33 6.63
C ALA A 80 1.10 5.43 5.63
N ALA A 81 0.80 4.12 5.62
CA ALA A 81 1.39 3.20 4.66
C ALA A 81 1.00 3.53 3.22
N TRP A 82 -0.28 3.85 2.97
CA TRP A 82 -0.73 4.31 1.65
C TRP A 82 -0.11 5.65 1.24
N ILE A 83 0.08 6.58 2.18
CA ILE A 83 0.82 7.84 1.91
C ILE A 83 2.24 7.52 1.45
N MET A 84 2.94 6.59 2.11
CA MET A 84 4.29 6.19 1.75
C MET A 84 4.37 5.51 0.39
N VAL A 85 3.41 4.62 0.08
CA VAL A 85 3.30 4.00 -1.25
C VAL A 85 3.03 5.05 -2.33
N GLY A 86 2.11 5.99 -2.09
CA GLY A 86 1.84 7.10 -3.01
C GLY A 86 3.08 7.95 -3.27
N ARG A 87 3.83 8.30 -2.23
CA ARG A 87 5.12 9.02 -2.35
C ARG A 87 6.13 8.25 -3.19
N ALA A 88 6.21 6.92 -3.04
CA ALA A 88 7.10 6.10 -3.85
C ALA A 88 6.70 6.13 -5.33
N MET A 89 5.40 5.99 -5.64
CA MET A 89 4.87 6.03 -7.01
C MET A 89 5.13 7.39 -7.68
N LEU A 90 4.91 8.48 -6.95
CA LEU A 90 5.14 9.85 -7.45
C LEU A 90 6.62 10.19 -7.63
N ASN A 91 7.52 9.37 -7.08
CA ASN A 91 8.97 9.53 -7.22
C ASN A 91 9.58 8.55 -8.23
N LEU A 92 8.77 7.75 -8.92
CA LEU A 92 9.28 6.89 -10.00
C LEU A 92 9.81 7.75 -11.14
N ASP A 93 10.90 7.32 -11.76
CA ASP A 93 11.49 7.99 -12.91
C ASP A 93 10.48 8.13 -14.07
N GLU A 94 9.68 7.07 -14.26
CA GLU A 94 8.54 7.04 -15.19
C GLU A 94 7.47 8.12 -14.88
N PHE A 95 7.32 8.53 -13.62
CA PHE A 95 6.42 9.63 -13.23
C PHE A 95 7.06 11.01 -13.40
N ILE A 96 8.33 11.14 -13.04
CA ILE A 96 9.03 12.44 -12.98
C ILE A 96 9.51 12.92 -14.36
N SER A 97 9.55 12.05 -15.39
CA SER A 97 9.95 12.32 -16.79
C SER A 97 10.95 13.48 -16.94
N LYS A 98 12.24 13.16 -16.81
CA LYS A 98 13.33 14.06 -17.22
C LYS A 98 13.88 13.60 -18.57
N GLU A 99 13.17 13.93 -19.64
CA GLU A 99 13.69 13.83 -21.02
C GLU A 99 13.50 15.16 -21.75
#